data_AF-A0A432S7P7-F1
#
_entry.id   AF-A0A432S7P7-F1
#
_cell.length_a   1.000
_cell.length_b   1.000
_cell.length_c   1.000
_cell.angle_alpha   90.00
_cell.angle_beta   90.00
_cell.angle_gamma   90.00
#
_symmetry.space_group_name_H-M   'P 1'
#
loop_
_entity.id
_entity.type
_entity.pdbx_description
1 polymer ?
#
loop_
_entity_poly.entity_id
_entity_poly.type
_entity_poly.pdbx_seq_one_letter_code
_entity_poly.pdbx_strand_id
1 'polypeptide(L)'
;MVDIEFLNEKATKLKKSLSKVKQIIDLGYQQFLKTPMYPDRAQYYALFAYDELDKIACHLLKEIANSKKKEDCVLDLANEGVFSEKLNRTFIDFYNFRKTLFENAFKYPPEKMYPLLKNFVDTLDSLFIKELALLVKELKSKEKKAKYPVNVKKLNEKATVLKSMERKLKTFAKYSLEEFKNSPYFIDRTRYYLVSLSDAANWICRHLSRSMKLKPSKECFKNLMENGVLYPDVAIFFQELSNLRDTLADPKKDVLPELLYKIITEKLSLIDKFIKDIAKAIY
;
A
#
# COMPACT_ATOMS: atom_id res chain seq x y z
N MET A 1 -4.12 6.18 -2.39
CA MET A 1 -5.51 6.14 -1.92
C MET A 1 -5.48 6.03 -0.41
N VAL A 2 -6.24 6.89 0.27
CA VAL A 2 -6.27 6.92 1.74
C VAL A 2 -6.94 5.66 2.28
N ASP A 3 -6.15 4.77 2.89
CA ASP A 3 -6.64 3.60 3.62
C ASP A 3 -7.23 3.99 4.99
N ILE A 4 -8.55 4.11 5.05
CA ILE A 4 -9.29 4.53 6.25
C ILE A 4 -9.26 3.45 7.34
N GLU A 5 -9.32 2.18 6.93
CA GLU A 5 -9.35 1.05 7.86
C GLU A 5 -8.02 0.99 8.62
N PHE A 6 -6.92 1.10 7.88
CA PHE A 6 -5.59 1.24 8.45
C PHE A 6 -5.50 2.44 9.41
N LEU A 7 -5.92 3.63 8.96
CA LEU A 7 -5.85 4.83 9.81
C LEU A 7 -6.66 4.70 11.10
N ASN A 8 -7.86 4.11 11.04
CA ASN A 8 -8.69 3.86 12.22
C ASN A 8 -8.05 2.85 13.17
N GLU A 9 -7.48 1.76 12.65
CA GLU A 9 -6.77 0.76 13.44
C GLU A 9 -5.60 1.41 14.19
N LYS A 10 -4.76 2.19 13.49
CA LYS A 10 -3.59 2.85 14.09
C LYS A 10 -3.98 3.94 15.07
N ALA A 11 -4.99 4.77 14.74
CA ALA A 11 -5.49 5.80 15.64
C ALA A 11 -6.05 5.21 16.95
N THR A 12 -6.71 4.05 16.86
CA THR A 12 -7.20 3.32 18.05
C THR A 12 -6.05 2.84 18.93
N LYS A 13 -5.00 2.27 18.32
CA LYS A 13 -3.80 1.81 19.05
C LYS A 13 -3.03 2.97 19.68
N LEU A 14 -2.85 4.07 18.93
CA LEU A 14 -2.28 5.32 19.44
C LEU A 14 -3.03 5.79 20.69
N LYS A 15 -4.37 5.95 20.60
CA LYS A 15 -5.21 6.38 21.72
C LYS A 15 -5.09 5.46 22.93
N LYS A 16 -5.05 4.14 22.71
CA LYS A 16 -4.89 3.15 23.78
C LYS A 16 -3.56 3.36 24.51
N SER A 17 -2.47 3.58 23.78
CA SER A 17 -1.15 3.80 24.39
C SER A 17 -1.05 5.15 25.09
N LEU A 18 -1.59 6.22 24.51
CA LEU A 18 -1.69 7.54 25.16
C LEU A 18 -2.49 7.45 26.47
N SER A 19 -3.58 6.68 26.51
CA SER A 19 -4.35 6.49 27.75
C SER A 19 -3.53 5.84 28.88
N LYS A 20 -2.59 4.95 28.55
CA LYS A 20 -1.71 4.33 29.55
C LYS A 20 -0.64 5.29 30.05
N VAL A 21 -0.11 6.15 29.17
CA VAL A 21 0.77 7.25 29.59
C VAL A 21 -0.01 8.19 30.51
N LYS A 22 -1.22 8.58 30.11
CA LYS A 22 -2.12 9.45 30.86
C LYS A 22 -2.40 8.93 32.27
N GLN A 23 -2.75 7.66 32.41
CA GLN A 23 -2.97 7.02 33.72
C GLN A 23 -1.79 7.18 34.68
N ILE A 24 -0.56 7.20 34.17
CA ILE A 24 0.65 7.40 34.98
C ILE A 24 0.85 8.89 35.28
N ILE A 25 0.68 9.75 34.28
CA ILE A 25 0.87 11.21 34.40
C ILE A 25 -0.16 11.84 35.36
N ASP A 26 -1.40 11.34 35.36
CA ASP A 26 -2.52 11.82 36.19
C ASP A 26 -2.32 11.52 37.68
N LEU A 27 -1.39 10.61 38.05
CA LEU A 27 -0.99 10.40 39.45
C LEU A 27 -0.18 11.57 40.02
N GLY A 28 0.26 12.49 39.15
CA GLY A 28 0.95 13.72 39.53
C GLY A 28 2.47 13.63 39.50
N TYR A 29 3.10 14.79 39.36
CA TYR A 29 4.56 14.94 39.20
C TYR A 29 5.36 14.28 40.33
N GLN A 30 4.97 14.51 41.59
CA GLN A 30 5.69 13.95 42.74
C GLN A 30 5.64 12.42 42.76
N GLN A 31 4.47 11.85 42.45
CA GLN A 31 4.29 10.41 42.41
C GLN A 31 5.07 9.78 41.25
N PHE A 32 5.13 10.47 40.11
CA PHE A 32 5.92 10.07 38.94
C PHE A 32 7.41 9.95 39.25
N LEU A 33 7.98 10.94 39.96
CA LEU A 33 9.41 10.94 40.31
C LEU A 33 9.74 9.91 41.40
N LYS A 34 8.89 9.81 42.43
CA LYS A 34 9.15 8.96 43.59
C LYS A 34 9.02 7.47 43.27
N THR A 35 8.29 7.10 42.22
CA THR A 35 8.02 5.71 41.86
C THR A 35 8.94 5.27 40.72
N PRO A 36 10.01 4.48 40.98
CA PRO A 36 11.04 4.21 39.97
C PRO A 36 10.52 3.62 38.66
N MET A 37 9.44 2.82 38.71
CA MET A 37 8.89 2.16 37.52
C MET A 37 8.02 3.08 36.63
N TYR A 38 7.54 4.21 37.13
CA TYR A 38 6.59 5.06 36.40
C TYR A 38 7.23 5.76 35.20
N PRO A 39 8.42 6.38 35.32
CA PRO A 39 9.15 6.93 34.19
C PRO A 39 9.36 5.89 33.08
N ASP A 40 9.85 4.70 33.42
CA ASP A 40 10.13 3.63 32.46
C ASP A 40 8.86 3.15 31.73
N ARG A 41 7.76 2.96 32.45
CA ARG A 41 6.48 2.55 31.85
C ARG A 41 5.87 3.62 30.97
N ALA A 42 5.91 4.88 31.41
CA ALA A 42 5.40 5.99 30.64
C ALA A 42 6.21 6.18 29.35
N GLN A 43 7.55 6.08 29.44
CA GLN A 43 8.46 6.06 28.30
C GLN A 43 8.12 4.94 27.32
N TYR A 44 7.95 3.71 27.81
CA TYR A 44 7.59 2.56 26.99
C TYR A 44 6.28 2.77 26.23
N TYR A 45 5.23 3.22 26.90
CA TYR A 45 3.94 3.48 26.24
C TYR A 45 3.99 4.68 25.29
N ALA A 46 4.81 5.69 25.59
CA ALA A 46 5.04 6.84 24.70
C ALA A 46 5.75 6.40 23.41
N LEU A 47 6.76 5.54 23.49
CA LEU A 47 7.42 4.98 22.30
C LEU A 47 6.45 4.19 21.43
N PHE A 48 5.60 3.35 22.05
CA PHE A 48 4.58 2.63 21.29
C PHE A 48 3.55 3.58 20.65
N ALA A 49 3.15 4.64 21.36
CA ALA A 49 2.28 5.68 20.81
C ALA A 49 2.95 6.35 19.60
N TYR A 50 4.24 6.69 19.70
CA TYR A 50 5.01 7.25 18.61
C TYR A 50 5.02 6.32 17.38
N ASP A 51 5.28 5.02 17.57
CA ASP A 51 5.34 4.07 16.44
C ASP A 51 4.01 3.98 15.67
N GLU A 52 2.88 4.05 16.37
CA GLU A 52 1.57 4.08 15.73
C GLU A 52 1.29 5.43 15.04
N LEU A 53 1.75 6.54 15.63
CA LEU A 53 1.69 7.87 15.02
C LEU A 53 2.56 7.96 13.75
N ASP A 54 3.76 7.38 13.76
CA ASP A 54 4.69 7.35 12.62
C ASP A 54 4.13 6.55 11.46
N LYS A 55 3.47 5.42 11.74
CA LYS A 55 2.73 4.64 10.74
C LYS A 55 1.60 5.44 10.08
N ILE A 56 0.84 6.20 10.88
CA ILE A 56 -0.18 7.13 10.34
C ILE A 56 0.51 8.18 9.47
N ALA A 57 1.61 8.77 9.95
CA ALA A 57 2.30 9.84 9.26
C ALA A 57 2.88 9.40 7.91
N CYS A 58 3.53 8.23 7.85
CA CYS A 58 4.03 7.70 6.59
C CYS A 58 2.92 7.44 5.58
N HIS A 59 1.77 6.96 6.05
CA HIS A 59 0.61 6.75 5.20
C HIS A 59 0.07 8.07 4.64
N LEU A 60 -0.04 9.11 5.46
CA LEU A 60 -0.49 10.43 5.02
C LEU A 60 0.50 11.09 4.05
N LEU A 61 1.79 11.06 4.34
CA LEU A 61 2.84 11.64 3.48
C LEU A 61 2.89 11.00 2.10
N LYS A 62 2.62 9.70 2.00
CA LYS A 62 2.49 9.02 0.71
C LYS A 62 1.37 9.61 -0.14
N GLU A 63 0.29 10.03 0.49
CA GLU A 63 -0.89 10.58 -0.19
C GLU A 63 -0.75 12.09 -0.46
N ILE A 64 -0.07 12.83 0.42
CA ILE A 64 0.11 14.29 0.32
C ILE A 64 1.30 14.64 -0.60
N ALA A 65 2.45 14.00 -0.37
CA ALA A 65 3.73 14.37 -0.99
C ALA A 65 4.33 13.25 -1.87
N ASN A 66 3.60 12.14 -2.08
CA ASN A 66 4.09 10.96 -2.80
C ASN A 66 5.40 10.37 -2.23
N SER A 67 5.64 10.58 -0.94
CA SER A 67 6.81 10.05 -0.24
C SER A 67 6.68 8.55 0.00
N LYS A 68 7.78 7.81 -0.16
CA LYS A 68 7.84 6.35 0.07
C LYS A 68 8.67 5.97 1.30
N LYS A 69 8.95 6.94 2.16
CA LYS A 69 9.64 6.72 3.43
C LYS A 69 8.82 5.79 4.33
N LYS A 70 9.50 5.00 5.15
CA LYS A 70 8.87 4.00 6.02
C LYS A 70 9.00 4.30 7.51
N GLU A 71 9.83 5.27 7.86
CA GLU A 71 10.20 5.62 9.24
C GLU A 71 10.48 7.11 9.32
N ASP A 72 10.42 7.68 10.52
CA ASP A 72 10.68 9.10 10.80
C ASP A 72 9.80 10.03 9.95
N CYS A 73 8.57 9.61 9.72
CA CYS A 73 7.56 10.34 8.96
C CYS A 73 6.85 11.41 9.79
N VAL A 74 6.84 11.30 11.12
CA VAL A 74 6.23 12.31 12.00
C VAL A 74 6.86 13.70 11.80
N LEU A 75 8.19 13.79 11.72
CA LEU A 75 8.90 15.05 11.49
C LEU A 75 8.57 15.64 10.11
N ASP A 76 8.64 14.80 9.07
CA ASP A 76 8.36 15.23 7.71
C ASP A 76 6.91 15.74 7.59
N LEU A 77 5.95 15.05 8.21
CA LEU A 77 4.55 15.46 8.22
C LEU A 77 4.32 16.78 8.95
N ALA A 78 5.06 17.04 10.03
CA ALA A 78 5.01 18.31 10.73
C ALA A 78 5.51 19.46 9.85
N ASN A 79 6.55 19.20 9.04
CA ASN A 79 7.13 20.17 8.11
C ASN A 79 6.23 20.47 6.90
N GLU A 80 5.39 19.51 6.48
CA GLU A 80 4.35 19.76 5.47
C GLU A 80 3.28 20.76 5.96
N GLY A 81 3.18 20.99 7.27
CA GLY A 81 2.30 22.02 7.83
C GLY A 81 0.81 21.74 7.66
N VAL A 82 0.42 20.47 7.48
CA VAL A 82 -0.98 20.07 7.20
C VAL A 82 -1.88 20.05 8.44
N PHE A 83 -1.30 20.08 9.64
CA PHE A 83 -2.01 20.21 10.91
C PHE A 83 -1.84 21.60 11.51
N SER A 84 -2.57 21.90 12.59
CA SER A 84 -2.41 23.13 13.34
C SER A 84 -0.98 23.28 13.87
N GLU A 85 -0.54 24.54 14.04
CA GLU A 85 0.81 24.85 14.50
C GLU A 85 1.14 24.16 15.84
N LYS A 86 0.18 24.12 16.78
CA LYS A 86 0.34 23.44 18.06
C LYS A 86 0.61 21.94 17.89
N LEU A 87 -0.10 21.29 16.97
CA LEU A 87 0.05 19.87 16.72
C LEU A 87 1.38 19.58 15.99
N ASN A 88 1.75 20.39 15.00
CA ASN A 88 3.04 20.27 14.29
C ASN A 88 4.22 20.43 15.26
N ARG A 89 4.17 21.42 16.18
CA ARG A 89 5.20 21.56 17.23
C ARG A 89 5.27 20.33 18.13
N THR A 90 4.11 19.79 18.53
CA THR A 90 4.03 18.57 19.34
C THR A 90 4.64 17.36 18.62
N PHE A 91 4.43 17.22 17.31
CA PHE A 91 5.07 16.18 16.50
C PHE A 91 6.59 16.31 16.47
N ILE A 92 7.12 17.52 16.29
CA ILE A 92 8.55 17.80 16.32
C ILE A 92 9.14 17.45 17.69
N ASP A 93 8.48 17.87 18.77
CA ASP A 93 8.91 17.59 20.14
C ASP A 93 8.90 16.08 20.43
N PHE A 94 7.89 15.36 19.95
CA PHE A 94 7.79 13.91 20.15
C PHE A 94 8.84 13.14 19.33
N TYR A 95 9.13 13.59 18.10
CA TYR A 95 10.24 13.08 17.30
C TYR A 95 11.59 13.29 18.03
N ASN A 96 11.84 14.49 18.52
CA ASN A 96 13.07 14.82 19.23
C ASN A 96 13.21 14.02 20.52
N PHE A 97 12.12 13.87 21.30
CA PHE A 97 12.08 13.02 22.48
C PHE A 97 12.49 11.58 22.16
N ARG A 98 11.88 10.98 21.13
CA ARG A 98 12.25 9.63 20.68
C ARG A 98 13.72 9.57 20.25
N LYS A 99 14.17 10.50 19.43
CA LYS A 99 15.56 10.55 18.94
C LYS A 99 16.55 10.61 20.10
N THR A 100 16.35 11.51 21.05
CA THR A 100 17.17 11.65 22.26
C THR A 100 17.18 10.38 23.10
N LEU A 101 16.04 9.67 23.21
CA LEU A 101 16.00 8.38 23.91
C LEU A 101 16.91 7.35 23.25
N PHE A 102 16.83 7.19 21.94
CA PHE A 102 17.66 6.21 21.22
C PHE A 102 19.15 6.58 21.28
N GLU A 103 19.50 7.85 21.14
CA GLU A 103 20.89 8.34 21.22
C GLU A 103 21.49 8.16 22.62
N ASN A 104 20.67 8.29 23.68
CA ASN A 104 21.12 8.21 25.07
C ASN A 104 20.86 6.84 25.72
N ALA A 105 20.79 5.76 24.92
CA ALA A 105 20.57 4.40 25.42
C ALA A 105 19.35 4.27 26.36
N PHE A 106 18.23 4.90 25.96
CA PHE A 106 16.95 4.96 26.67
C PHE A 106 16.97 5.66 28.03
N LYS A 107 18.01 6.46 28.30
CA LYS A 107 18.09 7.28 29.51
C LYS A 107 17.50 8.67 29.26
N TYR A 108 16.50 9.04 30.05
CA TYR A 108 15.91 10.38 30.04
C TYR A 108 15.56 10.82 31.46
N PRO A 109 15.97 12.04 31.90
CA PRO A 109 15.64 12.53 33.24
C PRO A 109 14.13 12.59 33.48
N PRO A 110 13.58 11.91 34.50
CA PRO A 110 12.16 11.89 34.79
C PRO A 110 11.53 13.29 34.93
N GLU A 111 12.27 14.24 35.49
CA GLU A 111 11.87 15.63 35.71
C GLU A 111 11.57 16.35 34.39
N LYS A 112 12.36 16.06 33.35
CA LYS A 112 12.17 16.60 32.00
C LYS A 112 11.13 15.81 31.21
N MET A 113 11.02 14.51 31.47
CA MET A 113 10.10 13.62 30.76
C MET A 113 8.63 13.91 31.10
N TYR A 114 8.31 14.11 32.38
CA TYR A 114 6.93 14.34 32.82
C TYR A 114 6.20 15.46 32.07
N PRO A 115 6.72 16.70 32.00
CA PRO A 115 6.03 17.79 31.31
C PRO A 115 5.90 17.55 29.80
N LEU A 116 6.87 16.89 29.17
CA LEU A 116 6.79 16.53 27.75
C LEU A 116 5.69 15.51 27.49
N LEU A 117 5.68 14.41 28.24
CA LEU A 117 4.67 13.36 28.10
C LEU A 117 3.26 13.89 28.39
N LYS A 118 3.11 14.77 29.39
CA LYS A 118 1.85 15.44 29.67
C LYS A 118 1.39 16.27 28.47
N ASN A 119 2.27 17.09 27.90
CA ASN A 119 1.95 17.89 26.72
C ASN A 119 1.57 17.03 25.50
N PHE A 120 2.29 15.91 25.27
CA PHE A 120 1.98 14.98 24.18
C PHE A 120 0.60 14.38 24.35
N VAL A 121 0.28 13.84 25.53
CA VAL A 121 -1.03 13.27 25.84
C VAL A 121 -2.13 14.31 25.65
N ASP A 122 -2.00 15.47 26.30
CA ASP A 122 -3.04 16.50 26.27
C ASP A 122 -3.30 17.02 24.86
N THR A 123 -2.25 17.24 24.06
CA THR A 123 -2.37 17.77 22.71
C THR A 123 -2.89 16.72 21.72
N LEU A 124 -2.36 15.49 21.77
CA LEU A 124 -2.79 14.43 20.86
C LEU A 124 -4.22 13.96 21.17
N ASP A 125 -4.60 13.83 22.44
CA ASP A 125 -5.96 13.44 22.82
C ASP A 125 -7.00 14.51 22.41
N SER A 126 -6.65 15.80 22.50
CA SER A 126 -7.59 16.90 22.24
C SER A 126 -7.70 17.28 20.76
N LEU A 127 -6.59 17.24 20.00
CA LEU A 127 -6.54 17.78 18.65
C LEU A 127 -6.42 16.71 17.56
N PHE A 128 -5.57 15.70 17.76
CA PHE A 128 -5.10 14.87 16.65
C PHE A 128 -6.22 14.14 15.93
N ILE A 129 -7.12 13.48 16.65
CA ILE A 129 -8.22 12.71 16.02
C ILE A 129 -9.15 13.62 15.21
N LYS A 130 -9.44 14.82 15.72
CA LYS A 130 -10.30 15.79 15.07
C LYS A 130 -9.66 16.30 13.78
N GLU A 131 -8.41 16.73 13.85
CA GLU A 131 -7.71 17.27 12.68
C GLU A 131 -7.39 16.18 11.65
N LEU A 132 -7.06 14.96 12.09
CA LEU A 132 -6.86 13.81 11.21
C LEU A 132 -8.13 13.51 10.41
N ALA A 133 -9.30 13.54 11.05
CA ALA A 133 -10.57 13.30 10.36
C ALA A 133 -10.86 14.37 9.29
N LEU A 134 -10.52 15.64 9.56
CA LEU A 134 -10.65 16.74 8.59
C LEU A 134 -9.72 16.55 7.40
N LEU A 135 -8.44 16.25 7.66
CA LEU A 135 -7.44 15.99 6.63
C LEU A 135 -7.85 14.80 5.75
N VAL A 136 -8.29 13.69 6.35
CA VAL A 136 -8.77 12.51 5.62
C VAL A 136 -9.98 12.85 4.73
N LYS A 137 -10.90 13.69 5.22
CA LYS A 137 -12.05 14.15 4.43
C LYS A 137 -11.60 14.99 3.23
N GLU A 138 -10.63 15.87 3.41
CA GLU A 138 -10.06 16.68 2.34
C GLU A 138 -9.35 15.81 1.30
N LEU A 139 -8.47 14.90 1.73
CA LEU A 139 -7.75 13.99 0.84
C LEU A 139 -8.71 13.14 0.00
N LYS A 140 -9.78 12.61 0.61
CA LYS A 140 -10.84 11.89 -0.12
C LYS A 140 -11.59 12.76 -1.13
N SER A 141 -11.78 14.04 -0.83
CA SER A 141 -12.45 14.94 -1.78
C SER A 141 -11.60 15.21 -3.03
N LYS A 142 -10.27 15.13 -2.88
CA LYS A 142 -9.28 15.27 -3.96
C LYS A 142 -9.08 13.96 -4.74
N GLU A 143 -9.48 12.81 -4.21
CA GLU A 143 -9.43 11.55 -4.95
C GLU A 143 -10.37 11.61 -6.16
N LYS A 144 -9.83 11.33 -7.36
CA LYS A 144 -10.65 11.19 -8.56
C LYS A 144 -11.70 10.11 -8.32
N LYS A 145 -12.98 10.49 -8.38
CA LYS A 145 -14.07 9.52 -8.28
C LYS A 145 -14.00 8.60 -9.50
N ALA A 146 -13.93 7.30 -9.24
CA ALA A 146 -13.99 6.32 -10.31
C ALA A 146 -15.31 6.49 -11.09
N LYS A 147 -15.22 6.50 -12.43
CA LYS A 147 -16.35 6.51 -13.35
C LYS A 147 -17.29 5.32 -13.13
N TYR A 148 -16.73 4.21 -12.65
CA TYR A 148 -17.46 2.97 -12.37
C TYR A 148 -17.25 2.54 -10.90
N PRO A 149 -18.24 1.85 -10.28
CA PRO A 149 -18.15 1.39 -8.90
C PRO A 149 -17.23 0.16 -8.78
N VAL A 150 -15.93 0.36 -9.00
CA VAL A 150 -14.93 -0.71 -8.99
C VAL A 150 -14.25 -0.85 -7.62
N ASN A 151 -13.86 -2.07 -7.25
CA ASN A 151 -12.98 -2.32 -6.11
C ASN A 151 -11.53 -1.97 -6.49
N VAL A 152 -11.15 -0.71 -6.29
CA VAL A 152 -9.81 -0.16 -6.62
C VAL A 152 -8.70 -0.90 -5.88
N LYS A 153 -8.90 -1.26 -4.60
CA LYS A 153 -7.91 -2.01 -3.80
C LYS A 153 -7.55 -3.32 -4.49
N LYS A 154 -8.56 -4.12 -4.86
CA LYS A 154 -8.35 -5.42 -5.51
C LYS A 154 -7.84 -5.29 -6.95
N LEU A 155 -8.23 -4.23 -7.67
CA LEU A 155 -7.64 -3.91 -8.97
C LEU A 155 -6.12 -3.65 -8.86
N ASN A 156 -5.69 -2.86 -7.87
CA ASN A 156 -4.28 -2.58 -7.63
C ASN A 156 -3.48 -3.83 -7.22
N GLU A 157 -4.08 -4.72 -6.42
CA GLU A 157 -3.49 -6.02 -6.10
C GLU A 157 -3.26 -6.85 -7.38
N LYS A 158 -4.27 -6.95 -8.25
CA LYS A 158 -4.12 -7.70 -9.52
C LYS A 158 -3.15 -7.03 -10.49
N ALA A 159 -3.11 -5.71 -10.59
CA ALA A 159 -2.11 -4.99 -11.36
C ALA A 159 -0.67 -5.25 -10.84
N THR A 160 -0.51 -5.35 -9.52
CA THR A 160 0.78 -5.72 -8.90
C THR A 160 1.19 -7.14 -9.28
N VAL A 161 0.25 -8.09 -9.31
CA VAL A 161 0.52 -9.46 -9.80
C VAL A 161 0.98 -9.43 -11.25
N LEU A 162 0.28 -8.71 -12.14
CA LEU A 162 0.67 -8.57 -13.56
C LEU A 162 2.11 -8.05 -13.69
N LYS A 163 2.45 -6.95 -13.00
CA LYS A 163 3.80 -6.38 -12.98
C LYS A 163 4.85 -7.30 -12.37
N SER A 164 4.48 -8.11 -11.39
CA SER A 164 5.41 -9.10 -10.83
C SER A 164 5.66 -10.24 -11.80
N MET A 165 4.64 -10.73 -12.50
CA MET A 165 4.79 -11.82 -13.47
C MET A 165 5.57 -11.35 -14.70
N GLU A 166 5.29 -10.14 -15.20
CA GLU A 166 6.06 -9.50 -16.27
C GLU A 166 7.56 -9.49 -15.95
N ARG A 167 7.94 -9.01 -14.76
CA ARG A 167 9.36 -8.95 -14.33
C ARG A 167 10.01 -10.33 -14.29
N LYS A 168 9.27 -11.35 -13.83
CA LYS A 168 9.77 -12.74 -13.78
C LYS A 168 9.87 -13.35 -15.18
N LEU A 169 8.91 -13.10 -16.07
CA LEU A 169 8.97 -13.59 -17.45
C LEU A 169 10.12 -12.94 -18.23
N LYS A 170 10.39 -11.66 -17.98
CA LYS A 170 11.54 -10.93 -18.55
C LYS A 170 12.89 -11.54 -18.19
N THR A 171 13.02 -12.33 -17.12
CA THR A 171 14.30 -13.01 -16.84
C THR A 171 14.57 -14.13 -17.82
N PHE A 172 13.52 -14.84 -18.27
CA PHE A 172 13.65 -15.92 -19.24
C PHE A 172 13.77 -15.39 -20.68
N ALA A 173 13.19 -14.22 -20.97
CA ALA A 173 13.30 -13.58 -22.28
C ALA A 173 14.74 -13.14 -22.65
N LYS A 174 15.69 -13.19 -21.71
CA LYS A 174 17.11 -12.85 -21.93
C LYS A 174 17.91 -13.99 -22.56
N TYR A 175 17.42 -15.22 -22.47
CA TYR A 175 18.09 -16.40 -23.03
C TYR A 175 17.71 -16.56 -24.49
N SER A 176 18.54 -17.24 -25.27
CA SER A 176 18.21 -17.62 -26.65
C SER A 176 17.06 -18.62 -26.70
N LEU A 177 16.44 -18.75 -27.88
CA LEU A 177 15.38 -19.73 -28.10
C LEU A 177 15.84 -21.17 -27.79
N GLU A 178 17.06 -21.53 -28.18
CA GLU A 178 17.61 -22.87 -27.97
C GLU A 178 17.87 -23.16 -26.48
N GLU A 179 18.45 -22.21 -25.75
CA GLU A 179 18.60 -22.35 -24.28
C GLU A 179 17.24 -22.48 -23.58
N PHE A 180 16.23 -21.75 -24.08
CA PHE A 180 14.89 -21.78 -23.53
C PHE A 180 14.20 -23.13 -23.72
N LYS A 181 14.27 -23.69 -24.94
CA LYS A 181 13.68 -24.99 -25.28
C LYS A 181 14.30 -26.15 -24.53
N ASN A 182 15.62 -26.09 -24.33
CA ASN A 182 16.38 -27.19 -23.72
C ASN A 182 16.31 -27.18 -22.18
N SER A 183 15.52 -26.28 -21.58
CA SER A 183 15.37 -26.15 -20.12
C SER A 183 13.93 -26.42 -19.70
N PRO A 184 13.60 -27.64 -19.19
CA PRO A 184 12.27 -27.95 -18.66
C PRO A 184 11.82 -26.96 -17.57
N TYR A 185 12.77 -26.50 -16.76
CA TYR A 185 12.54 -25.48 -15.73
C TYR A 185 12.03 -24.16 -16.32
N PHE A 186 12.57 -23.71 -17.46
CA PHE A 186 12.12 -22.46 -18.10
C PHE A 186 10.71 -22.60 -18.65
N ILE A 187 10.40 -23.75 -19.26
CA ILE A 187 9.06 -24.06 -19.76
C ILE A 187 8.05 -24.04 -18.61
N ASP A 188 8.31 -24.81 -17.54
CA ASP A 188 7.39 -24.93 -16.41
C ASP A 188 7.14 -23.60 -15.70
N ARG A 189 8.21 -22.83 -15.45
CA ARG A 189 8.09 -21.51 -14.80
C ARG A 189 7.39 -20.51 -15.69
N THR A 190 7.65 -20.53 -17.01
CA THR A 190 6.97 -19.64 -17.96
C THR A 190 5.49 -19.95 -18.01
N ARG A 191 5.10 -21.23 -18.11
CA ARG A 191 3.69 -21.66 -18.04
C ARG A 191 3.03 -21.14 -16.77
N TYR A 192 3.63 -21.39 -15.62
CA TYR A 192 3.10 -20.96 -14.32
C TYR A 192 2.88 -19.44 -14.23
N TYR A 193 3.87 -18.65 -14.68
CA TYR A 193 3.76 -17.18 -14.64
C TYR A 193 2.72 -16.66 -15.64
N LEU A 194 2.59 -17.26 -16.82
CA LEU A 194 1.55 -16.91 -17.80
C LEU A 194 0.14 -17.26 -17.29
N VAL A 195 -0.05 -18.38 -16.60
CA VAL A 195 -1.33 -18.72 -15.93
C VAL A 195 -1.67 -17.67 -14.88
N SER A 196 -0.72 -17.34 -14.00
CA SER A 196 -0.91 -16.33 -12.96
C SER A 196 -1.26 -14.95 -13.54
N LEU A 197 -0.64 -14.60 -14.66
CA LEU A 197 -0.90 -13.37 -15.41
C LEU A 197 -2.32 -13.38 -16.01
N SER A 198 -2.69 -14.49 -16.67
CA SER A 198 -4.01 -14.69 -17.26
C SER A 198 -5.12 -14.61 -16.21
N ASP A 199 -4.96 -15.25 -15.06
CA ASP A 199 -5.95 -15.24 -13.97
C ASP A 199 -6.14 -13.83 -13.38
N ALA A 200 -5.04 -13.06 -13.23
CA ALA A 200 -5.12 -11.68 -12.78
C ALA A 200 -5.82 -10.77 -13.80
N ALA A 201 -5.47 -10.88 -15.08
CA ALA A 201 -6.10 -10.10 -16.16
C ALA A 201 -7.58 -10.45 -16.32
N ASN A 202 -7.93 -11.74 -16.29
CA ASN A 202 -9.31 -12.21 -16.36
C ASN A 202 -10.15 -11.67 -15.21
N TRP A 203 -9.59 -11.63 -14.00
CA TRP A 203 -10.28 -11.03 -12.86
C TRP A 203 -10.57 -9.54 -13.11
N ILE A 204 -9.57 -8.77 -13.53
CA ILE A 204 -9.70 -7.33 -13.83
C ILE A 204 -10.79 -7.13 -14.89
N CYS A 205 -10.72 -7.90 -15.98
CA CYS A 205 -11.66 -7.80 -17.08
C CYS A 205 -13.10 -8.03 -16.64
N ARG A 206 -13.35 -9.12 -15.92
CA ARG A 206 -14.70 -9.49 -15.44
C ARG A 206 -15.22 -8.49 -14.43
N HIS A 207 -14.35 -8.02 -13.53
CA HIS A 207 -14.71 -7.04 -12.51
C HIS A 207 -15.13 -5.71 -13.14
N LEU A 208 -14.35 -5.21 -14.11
CA LEU A 208 -14.67 -3.98 -14.82
C LEU A 208 -15.94 -4.13 -15.67
N SER A 209 -16.06 -5.22 -16.44
CA SER A 209 -17.24 -5.50 -17.25
C SER A 209 -18.53 -5.50 -16.43
N ARG A 210 -18.53 -6.14 -15.24
CA ARG A 210 -19.66 -6.12 -14.32
C ARG A 210 -19.96 -4.73 -13.80
N SER A 211 -18.92 -3.96 -13.45
CA SER A 211 -19.07 -2.58 -12.96
C SER A 211 -19.64 -1.65 -14.03
N MET A 212 -19.38 -1.95 -15.30
CA MET A 212 -19.95 -1.27 -16.49
C MET A 212 -21.31 -1.83 -16.93
N LYS A 213 -21.87 -2.82 -16.21
CA LYS A 213 -23.12 -3.52 -16.56
C LYS A 213 -23.09 -4.22 -17.93
N LEU A 214 -21.92 -4.64 -18.39
CA LEU A 214 -21.78 -5.42 -19.62
C LEU A 214 -22.23 -6.87 -19.40
N LYS A 215 -22.76 -7.50 -20.45
CA LYS A 215 -23.17 -8.91 -20.41
C LYS A 215 -21.95 -9.81 -20.14
N PRO A 216 -22.07 -10.82 -19.25
CA PRO A 216 -21.02 -11.81 -19.07
C PRO A 216 -20.69 -12.51 -20.40
N SER A 217 -19.40 -12.60 -20.72
CA SER A 217 -18.92 -13.24 -21.94
C SER A 217 -17.63 -14.00 -21.66
N LYS A 218 -17.40 -15.09 -22.42
CA LYS A 218 -16.09 -15.74 -22.50
C LYS A 218 -15.07 -14.84 -23.22
N GLU A 219 -15.55 -13.97 -24.10
CA GLU A 219 -14.75 -12.97 -24.82
C GLU A 219 -14.67 -11.64 -24.05
N CYS A 220 -14.30 -11.70 -22.76
CA CYS A 220 -14.34 -10.53 -21.89
C CYS A 220 -13.48 -9.36 -22.41
N PHE A 221 -12.27 -9.63 -22.91
CA PHE A 221 -11.35 -8.59 -23.36
C PHE A 221 -11.84 -7.91 -24.65
N LYS A 222 -12.45 -8.69 -25.54
CA LYS A 222 -13.12 -8.18 -26.74
C LYS A 222 -14.29 -7.26 -26.37
N ASN A 223 -15.11 -7.65 -25.40
CA ASN A 223 -16.19 -6.77 -24.91
C ASN A 223 -15.63 -5.44 -24.36
N LEU A 224 -14.51 -5.45 -23.64
CA LEU A 224 -13.88 -4.22 -23.17
C LEU A 224 -13.35 -3.36 -24.33
N MET A 225 -12.78 -3.97 -25.37
CA MET A 225 -12.35 -3.27 -26.59
C MET A 225 -13.55 -2.61 -27.30
N GLU A 226 -14.63 -3.34 -27.52
CA GLU A 226 -15.86 -2.84 -28.16
C GLU A 226 -16.49 -1.67 -27.39
N ASN A 227 -16.24 -1.58 -26.08
CA ASN A 227 -16.68 -0.49 -25.22
C ASN A 227 -15.62 0.60 -25.01
N GLY A 228 -14.58 0.64 -25.85
CA GLY A 228 -13.56 1.68 -25.85
C GLY A 228 -12.65 1.69 -24.62
N VAL A 229 -12.59 0.59 -23.86
CA VAL A 229 -11.73 0.46 -22.68
C VAL A 229 -10.32 0.04 -23.07
N LEU A 230 -10.18 -0.92 -23.97
CA LEU A 230 -8.89 -1.48 -24.38
C LEU A 230 -8.60 -1.17 -25.85
N TYR A 231 -7.33 -0.93 -26.17
CA TYR A 231 -6.89 -0.94 -27.57
C TYR A 231 -6.92 -2.36 -28.17
N PRO A 232 -7.08 -2.49 -29.49
CA PRO A 232 -7.20 -3.79 -30.14
C PRO A 232 -6.03 -4.75 -29.90
N ASP A 233 -4.78 -4.26 -29.96
CA ASP A 233 -3.58 -5.08 -29.74
C ASP A 233 -3.55 -5.69 -28.34
N VAL A 234 -3.92 -4.90 -27.33
CA VAL A 234 -4.04 -5.33 -25.94
C VAL A 234 -5.17 -6.36 -25.79
N ALA A 235 -6.36 -6.06 -26.31
CA ALA A 235 -7.52 -6.92 -26.17
C ALA A 235 -7.31 -8.29 -26.83
N ILE A 236 -6.74 -8.32 -28.03
CA ILE A 236 -6.42 -9.56 -28.76
C ILE A 236 -5.44 -10.40 -27.94
N PHE A 237 -4.32 -9.82 -27.51
CA PHE A 237 -3.31 -10.56 -26.73
C PHE A 237 -3.89 -11.18 -25.45
N PHE A 238 -4.63 -10.40 -24.67
CA PHE A 238 -5.21 -10.92 -23.42
C PHE A 238 -6.34 -11.93 -23.67
N GLN A 239 -7.07 -11.82 -24.79
CA GLN A 239 -8.06 -12.82 -25.19
C GLN A 239 -7.38 -14.15 -25.58
N GLU A 240 -6.32 -14.10 -26.38
CA GLU A 240 -5.51 -15.27 -26.75
C GLU A 240 -4.92 -15.93 -25.51
N LEU A 241 -4.32 -15.14 -24.61
CA LEU A 241 -3.77 -15.65 -23.35
C LEU A 241 -4.85 -16.26 -22.44
N SER A 242 -6.05 -15.68 -22.43
CA SER A 242 -7.19 -16.25 -21.71
C SER A 242 -7.62 -17.59 -22.29
N ASN A 243 -7.64 -17.72 -23.62
CA ASN A 243 -7.98 -18.96 -24.30
C ASN A 243 -6.93 -20.06 -24.06
N LEU A 244 -5.65 -19.68 -23.94
CA LEU A 244 -4.55 -20.60 -23.64
C LEU A 244 -4.47 -21.03 -22.17
N ARG A 245 -5.18 -20.35 -21.26
CA ARG A 245 -5.04 -20.50 -19.81
C ARG A 245 -5.15 -21.95 -19.34
N ASP A 246 -6.18 -22.67 -19.77
CA ASP A 246 -6.41 -24.05 -19.32
C ASP A 246 -5.41 -25.03 -19.93
N THR A 247 -4.89 -24.75 -21.13
CA THR A 247 -3.79 -25.50 -21.72
C THR A 247 -2.49 -25.28 -20.95
N LEU A 248 -2.19 -24.04 -20.58
CA LEU A 248 -0.99 -23.71 -19.82
C LEU A 248 -1.02 -24.32 -18.41
N ALA A 249 -2.19 -24.36 -17.77
CA ALA A 249 -2.38 -24.85 -16.41
C ALA A 249 -2.37 -26.39 -16.27
N ASP A 250 -2.69 -27.13 -17.35
CA ASP A 250 -2.73 -28.58 -17.32
C ASP A 250 -1.35 -29.20 -17.63
N PRO A 251 -0.67 -29.81 -16.65
CA PRO A 251 0.67 -30.37 -16.84
C PRO A 251 0.71 -31.52 -17.87
N LYS A 252 -0.43 -32.13 -18.21
CA LYS A 252 -0.52 -33.20 -19.21
C LYS A 252 -0.62 -32.68 -20.64
N LYS A 253 -0.87 -31.38 -20.82
CA LYS A 253 -0.96 -30.78 -22.14
C LYS A 253 0.39 -30.27 -22.59
N ASP A 254 0.75 -30.65 -23.81
CA ASP A 254 1.92 -30.13 -24.49
C ASP A 254 1.68 -28.69 -24.93
N VAL A 255 2.71 -27.86 -24.75
CA VAL A 255 2.73 -26.48 -25.18
C VAL A 255 4.03 -26.26 -25.92
N LEU A 256 3.92 -25.77 -27.16
CA LEU A 256 5.09 -25.46 -27.99
C LEU A 256 5.99 -24.43 -27.28
N PRO A 257 7.25 -24.78 -26.94
CA PRO A 257 8.20 -23.85 -26.36
C PRO A 257 8.37 -22.56 -27.16
N GLU A 258 8.29 -22.64 -28.49
CA GLU A 258 8.36 -21.51 -29.42
C GLU A 258 7.24 -20.50 -29.16
N LEU A 259 6.03 -20.97 -28.87
CA LEU A 259 4.90 -20.12 -28.54
C LEU A 259 5.14 -19.39 -27.23
N LEU A 260 5.61 -20.11 -26.20
CA LEU A 260 5.93 -19.51 -24.90
C LEU A 260 7.03 -18.45 -25.04
N TYR A 261 8.08 -18.78 -25.79
CA TYR A 261 9.20 -17.87 -26.02
C TYR A 261 8.74 -16.61 -26.75
N LYS A 262 7.93 -16.76 -27.81
CA LYS A 262 7.36 -15.64 -28.56
C LYS A 262 6.53 -14.71 -27.67
N ILE A 263 5.71 -15.26 -26.78
CA ILE A 263 4.91 -14.45 -25.84
C ILE A 263 5.82 -13.61 -24.95
N ILE A 264 6.88 -14.21 -24.38
CA ILE A 264 7.74 -13.51 -23.42
C ILE A 264 8.71 -12.51 -24.06
N THR A 265 9.03 -12.64 -25.35
CA THR A 265 9.90 -11.69 -26.05
C THR A 265 9.13 -10.57 -26.76
N GLU A 266 7.97 -10.87 -27.35
CA GLU A 266 7.25 -9.90 -28.19
C GLU A 266 6.09 -9.19 -27.47
N LYS A 267 5.43 -9.85 -26.51
CA LYS A 267 4.10 -9.42 -26.04
C LYS A 267 4.07 -8.84 -24.62
N LEU A 268 5.13 -9.00 -23.82
CA LEU A 268 5.15 -8.54 -22.42
C LEU A 268 4.94 -7.01 -22.28
N SER A 269 5.34 -6.22 -23.27
CA SER A 269 5.12 -4.77 -23.26
C SER A 269 3.64 -4.37 -23.24
N LEU A 270 2.73 -5.26 -23.66
CA LEU A 270 1.29 -5.01 -23.66
C LEU A 270 0.67 -5.03 -22.25
N ILE A 271 1.36 -5.58 -21.25
CA ILE A 271 0.90 -5.60 -19.86
C ILE A 271 0.81 -4.18 -19.30
N ASP A 272 1.79 -3.35 -19.63
CA ASP A 272 1.84 -1.95 -19.20
C ASP A 272 0.76 -1.11 -19.86
N LYS A 273 0.51 -1.36 -21.15
CA LYS A 273 -0.59 -0.74 -21.88
C LYS A 273 -1.92 -1.14 -21.26
N PHE A 274 -2.16 -2.42 -20.98
CA PHE A 274 -3.38 -2.89 -20.33
C PHE A 274 -3.66 -2.19 -19.00
N ILE A 275 -2.67 -2.09 -18.12
CA ILE A 275 -2.85 -1.41 -16.82
C ILE A 275 -3.20 0.07 -17.02
N LYS A 276 -2.56 0.75 -17.98
CA LYS A 276 -2.85 2.15 -18.31
C LYS A 276 -4.25 2.34 -18.90
N ASP A 277 -4.65 1.48 -19.82
CA ASP A 277 -5.97 1.49 -20.45
C ASP A 277 -7.08 1.32 -19.40
N ILE A 278 -6.93 0.33 -18.51
CA ILE A 278 -7.85 0.10 -17.38
C ILE A 278 -7.89 1.33 -16.45
N ALA A 279 -6.74 1.92 -16.11
CA ALA A 279 -6.70 3.10 -15.26
C ALA A 279 -7.42 4.30 -15.89
N LYS A 280 -7.21 4.54 -17.19
CA LYS A 280 -7.88 5.61 -17.96
C LYS A 280 -9.39 5.37 -18.10
N ALA A 281 -9.82 4.13 -18.18
CA ALA A 281 -11.26 3.83 -18.22
C ALA A 281 -11.95 4.08 -16.88
N ILE A 282 -11.22 3.90 -15.77
CA ILE A 282 -11.74 4.08 -14.42
C ILE A 282 -11.75 5.56 -13.99
N TYR A 283 -10.76 6.37 -14.39
CA TYR A 283 -10.58 7.76 -13.93
C TYR A 283 -10.48 8.77 -15.08
#